data_AF-A0A4P2VAN1-F1
#
_entry.id   AF-A0A4P2VAN1-F1
#
_cell.length_a   1.000
_cell.length_b   1.000
_cell.length_c   1.000
_cell.angle_alpha   90.00
_cell.angle_beta   90.00
_cell.angle_gamma   90.00
#
_symmetry.space_group_name_H-M   'P 1'
#
loop_
_entity.id
_entity.type
_entity.pdbx_description
1 polymer ?
#
loop_
_entity_poly.entity_id
_entity_poly.type
_entity_poly.pdbx_seq_one_letter_code
_entity_poly.pdbx_strand_id
1 'polypeptide(L)' 'NKTEIREKLAAMYKVTPDVVFAFGFRTNFGGGRSTGFALIYDTLDFAKKFEPKYRLARHGLFEQKKQTRKQRKER' A
#
# COMPACT_ATOMS: atom_id res chain seq x y z
N ASN A 1 -11.91 -6.17 -3.85
CA ASN A 1 -11.21 -4.88 -3.60
C ASN A 1 -9.85 -5.12 -2.93
N LYS A 2 -8.87 -4.19 -2.97
CA LYS A 2 -7.56 -4.37 -2.29
C LYS A 2 -7.69 -4.43 -0.75
N THR A 3 -8.69 -3.76 -0.20
CA THR A 3 -9.05 -3.82 1.22
C THR A 3 -9.44 -5.24 1.64
N GLU A 4 -10.32 -5.89 0.90
CA GLU A 4 -10.73 -7.29 1.15
C GLU A 4 -9.53 -8.26 1.09
N ILE A 5 -8.58 -8.04 0.18
CA ILE A 5 -7.37 -8.88 0.10
C ILE A 5 -6.51 -8.69 1.36
N ARG A 6 -6.37 -7.45 1.85
CA ARG A 6 -5.66 -7.17 3.10
C ARG A 6 -6.34 -7.83 4.30
N GLU A 7 -7.66 -7.74 4.40
CA GLU A 7 -8.44 -8.37 5.48
C GLU A 7 -8.29 -9.90 5.48
N LYS A 8 -8.35 -10.53 4.29
CA LYS A 8 -8.14 -11.98 4.17
C LYS A 8 -6.72 -12.39 4.56
N LEU A 9 -5.71 -11.64 4.12
CA LEU A 9 -4.32 -11.89 4.49
C LEU A 9 -4.09 -11.67 6.00
N ALA A 10 -4.69 -10.63 6.56
CA ALA A 10 -4.64 -10.33 7.99
C ALA A 10 -5.22 -11.47 8.82
N ALA A 11 -6.38 -12.01 8.44
CA ALA A 11 -6.98 -13.18 9.07
C ALA A 11 -6.11 -14.44 8.91
N MET A 12 -5.56 -14.68 7.71
CA MET A 12 -4.74 -15.87 7.42
C MET A 12 -3.45 -15.92 8.24
N TYR A 13 -2.79 -14.76 8.40
CA TYR A 13 -1.53 -14.65 9.13
C TYR A 13 -1.70 -14.13 10.57
N LYS A 14 -2.94 -13.97 11.04
CA LYS A 14 -3.29 -13.51 12.40
C LYS A 14 -2.64 -12.17 12.77
N VAL A 15 -2.64 -11.24 11.83
CA VAL A 15 -2.15 -9.86 12.02
C VAL A 15 -3.28 -8.87 11.83
N THR A 16 -3.07 -7.60 12.19
CA THR A 16 -4.03 -6.54 11.90
C THR A 16 -3.92 -6.12 10.43
N PRO A 17 -5.02 -5.69 9.78
CA PRO A 17 -4.98 -5.28 8.37
C PRO A 17 -4.11 -4.05 8.13
N ASP A 18 -3.88 -3.22 9.15
CA ASP A 18 -3.12 -1.96 9.06
C ASP A 18 -1.63 -2.16 8.77
N VAL A 19 -1.08 -3.31 9.13
CA VAL A 19 0.32 -3.66 8.84
C VAL A 19 0.51 -4.43 7.54
N VAL A 20 -0.58 -4.70 6.81
CA VAL A 20 -0.58 -5.43 5.53
C VAL A 20 -0.67 -4.46 4.35
N PHE A 21 0.36 -4.45 3.50
CA PHE A 21 0.46 -3.61 2.31
C PHE A 21 0.41 -4.46 1.03
N ALA A 22 -0.70 -4.41 0.32
CA ALA A 22 -0.96 -5.19 -0.88
C ALA A 22 -0.75 -4.34 -2.16
N PHE A 23 0.10 -4.78 -3.10
CA PHE A 23 0.42 -4.02 -4.32
C PHE A 23 0.71 -4.90 -5.54
N GLY A 24 0.82 -4.26 -6.71
CA GLY A 24 1.29 -4.92 -7.93
C GLY A 24 0.34 -5.96 -8.53
N PHE A 25 -0.96 -5.90 -8.21
CA PHE A 25 -1.93 -6.86 -8.72
C PHE A 25 -2.12 -6.76 -10.24
N ARG A 26 -2.06 -7.89 -10.93
CA ARG A 26 -2.41 -8.07 -12.33
C ARG A 26 -3.39 -9.22 -12.48
N THR A 27 -4.45 -9.00 -13.23
CA THR A 27 -5.48 -10.00 -13.55
C THR A 27 -5.09 -10.72 -14.83
N ASN A 28 -5.18 -12.05 -14.86
CA ASN A 28 -4.96 -12.82 -16.08
C ASN A 28 -6.05 -12.52 -17.11
N PHE A 29 -5.70 -12.63 -18.40
CA PHE A 29 -6.67 -12.53 -19.48
C PHE A 29 -7.72 -13.65 -19.36
N GLY A 30 -8.99 -13.31 -19.53
CA GLY A 30 -10.11 -14.21 -19.26
C GLY A 30 -10.58 -14.26 -17.80
N GLY A 31 -9.89 -13.59 -16.87
CA GLY A 31 -10.30 -13.50 -15.46
C GLY A 31 -9.98 -14.75 -14.63
N GLY A 32 -10.67 -14.93 -13.51
CA GLY A 32 -10.55 -16.10 -12.61
C GLY A 32 -9.28 -16.15 -11.75
N ARG A 33 -8.19 -15.50 -12.18
CA ARG A 33 -6.95 -15.41 -11.40
C ARG A 33 -6.34 -14.02 -11.45
N SER A 34 -5.87 -13.56 -10.29
CA SER A 34 -5.04 -12.36 -10.17
C SER A 34 -3.80 -12.69 -9.37
N THR A 35 -2.66 -12.20 -9.82
CA THR A 35 -1.37 -12.33 -9.12
C THR A 35 -0.92 -10.98 -8.62
N GLY A 36 -0.25 -10.93 -7.48
CA GLY A 36 0.20 -9.69 -6.86
C GLY A 36 1.14 -9.98 -5.69
N PHE A 37 1.56 -8.92 -5.01
CA PHE A 37 2.49 -8.99 -3.89
C PHE A 37 1.88 -8.36 -2.64
N ALA A 38 2.31 -8.82 -1.47
CA ALA A 38 1.97 -8.22 -0.20
C ALA A 38 3.18 -8.19 0.73
N LEU A 39 3.28 -7.14 1.54
CA LEU A 39 4.23 -7.03 2.63
C LEU A 39 3.46 -6.99 3.95
N ILE A 40 3.93 -7.75 4.93
CA ILE A 40 3.39 -7.77 6.29
C ILE A 40 4.52 -7.29 7.20
N TYR A 41 4.28 -6.21 7.92
CA TYR A 41 5.23 -5.66 8.89
C TYR A 41 4.86 -6.07 10.30
N ASP A 42 5.86 -6.19 11.19
CA ASP A 42 5.61 -6.47 12.61
C ASP A 42 4.92 -5.30 13.32
N THR A 43 5.32 -4.08 12.96
CA THR A 43 4.75 -2.84 13.53
C THR A 43 4.49 -1.80 12.45
N LEU A 44 3.55 -0.90 12.74
CA LEU A 44 3.19 0.19 11.85
C LEU A 44 4.32 1.24 11.73
N ASP A 45 5.19 1.31 12.73
CA ASP A 45 6.37 2.19 12.71
C ASP A 45 7.42 1.70 11.71
N PHE A 46 7.64 0.39 11.64
CA PHE A 46 8.49 -0.19 10.59
C PHE A 46 7.90 0.04 9.21
N ALA A 47 6.58 -0.14 9.05
CA ALA A 47 5.91 0.16 7.80
C ALA A 47 6.13 1.62 7.37
N LYS A 48 5.97 2.60 8.28
CA LYS A 48 6.22 4.03 7.98
C LYS A 48 7.67 4.33 7.61
N LYS A 49 8.63 3.59 8.18
CA LYS A 49 10.06 3.78 7.92
C LYS A 49 10.48 3.23 6.55
N PHE A 50 9.95 2.08 6.14
CA PHE A 50 10.42 1.34 4.97
C PHE A 50 9.52 1.44 3.74
N GLU A 51 8.21 1.66 3.89
CA GLU A 51 7.31 1.79 2.74
C GLU A 51 7.54 3.11 1.97
N PRO A 52 7.50 3.07 0.63
CA PRO A 52 7.43 4.29 -0.17
C PRO A 52 6.24 5.18 0.22
N LYS A 53 6.51 6.49 0.34
CA LYS A 53 5.54 7.52 0.75
C LYS A 53 4.22 7.51 -0.02
N TYR A 54 4.25 7.18 -1.32
CA TYR A 54 3.03 7.14 -2.16
C TYR A 54 2.07 6.00 -1.76
N ARG A 55 2.59 4.91 -1.18
CA ARG A 55 1.75 3.82 -0.66
C ARG A 55 1.18 4.21 0.69
N LEU A 56 1.98 4.78 1.57
CA LEU A 56 1.50 5.36 2.84
C LEU A 56 0.35 6.35 2.62
N ALA A 57 0.45 7.20 1.58
CA ALA A 57 -0.62 8.12 1.21
C ALA A 57 -1.92 7.42 0.77
N ARG A 58 -1.85 6.29 0.05
CA ARG A 58 -3.03 5.50 -0.31
C ARG A 58 -3.72 4.86 0.89
N HIS A 59 -2.98 4.66 1.98
CA HIS A 59 -3.49 4.17 3.26
C HIS A 59 -3.86 5.31 4.23
N GLY A 60 -3.77 6.58 3.81
CA GLY A 60 -4.06 7.74 4.67
C GLY A 60 -3.03 8.02 5.76
N LEU A 61 -1.87 7.34 5.73
CA LEU A 61 -0.81 7.45 6.75
C LEU A 61 0.19 8.57 6.46
N PHE A 62 0.09 9.21 5.29
CA PHE A 62 0.98 10.28 4.86
C PHE A 62 0.26 11.25 3.92
N GLU A 63 0.37 12.55 4.18
CA GLU A 63 -0.12 13.58 3.27
C GLU A 63 1.03 14.20 2.47
N GLN A 64 0.96 14.13 1.15
CA GLN A 64 1.98 14.70 0.29
C GLN A 64 1.72 16.19 0.04
N LYS A 65 2.71 17.04 0.39
CA LYS A 65 2.69 18.47 0.04
C LYS A 65 2.65 18.67 -1.49
N LYS A 66 1.57 19.27 -1.98
CA LYS A 66 1.24 19.45 -3.41
C LYS A 66 1.95 20.63 -4.10
N GLN A 67 3.19 20.95 -3.73
CA GLN A 67 3.95 21.93 -4.52
C GLN A 67 4.39 21.31 -5.84
N THR A 68 4.02 21.96 -6.95
CA THR A 68 4.39 21.49 -8.27
C THR A 68 5.88 21.73 -8.54
N ARG A 69 6.46 20.96 -9.45
CA ARG A 69 7.87 21.13 -9.85
C ARG A 69 8.13 22.52 -10.44
N LYS A 70 7.16 23.10 -11.16
CA LYS A 70 7.22 24.44 -11.74
C LYS A 70 7.36 25.51 -10.65
N GLN A 71 6.46 25.51 -9.66
CA GLN A 71 6.49 26.42 -8.52
C GLN A 71 7.78 26.36 -7.69
N ARG A 72 8.45 25.19 -7.63
CA ARG A 72 9.73 25.05 -6.92
C ARG A 72 10.93 25.57 -7.71
N LYS A 73 10.82 25.66 -9.04
CA LYS A 73 11.90 26.07 -9.93
C LYS A 73 11.84 27.55 -10.30
N GLU A 74 10.64 28.13 -10.31
CA GLU A 74 10.39 29.54 -10.64
C GLU A 74 10.44 30.46 -9.39
N ARG A 75 10.73 29.88 -8.22
CA ARG A 75 10.92 30.60 -6.95
C ARG A 75 12.41 30.74 -6.69
#